data_AF-A0A7K4T0Y6-F1
#
_entry.id   AF-A0A7K4T0Y6-F1
#
_cell.length_a   1.000
_cell.length_b   1.000
_cell.length_c   1.000
_cell.angle_alpha   90.00
_cell.angle_beta   90.00
_cell.angle_gamma   90.00
#
_symmetry.space_group_name_H-M   'P 1'
#
loop_
_entity.id
_entity.type
_entity.pdbx_description
1 polymer ?
#
loop_
_entity_poly.entity_id
_entity_poly.type
_entity_poly.pdbx_seq_one_letter_code
_entity_poly.pdbx_strand_id
1 'polypeptide(L)'
;QKNICLTTWRIKVMDGNTAICVEGKRKDLKDLPWHSNAIVERVAHNQVRTSSGSIYLLQGNIDSASMRKEGFPYRFIKRFTYGFSKRWKEYVEEFLEEKRR
;
A
#
# COMPACT_ATOMS: atom_id res chain seq x y z
N GLN A 1 12.42 16.97 3.24
CA GLN A 1 11.53 15.80 3.53
C GLN A 1 12.35 14.54 3.34
N LYS A 2 12.46 13.66 4.35
CA LYS A 2 13.19 12.39 4.23
C LYS A 2 12.22 11.33 3.68
N ASN A 3 12.57 10.70 2.56
CA ASN A 3 11.78 9.61 2.01
C ASN A 3 11.97 8.35 2.86
N ILE A 4 10.87 7.73 3.31
CA ILE A 4 10.90 6.47 4.08
C ILE A 4 10.91 5.32 3.09
N CYS A 5 11.86 4.39 3.20
CA CYS A 5 11.93 3.23 2.32
C CYS A 5 11.29 2.01 3.00
N LEU A 6 10.30 1.40 2.35
CA LEU A 6 9.69 0.14 2.76
C LEU A 6 10.07 -0.98 1.80
N THR A 7 10.60 -2.07 2.34
CA THR A 7 10.76 -3.35 1.65
C THR A 7 9.66 -4.31 2.07
N THR A 8 9.50 -5.41 1.31
CA THR A 8 8.48 -6.45 1.59
C THR A 8 7.11 -5.83 1.87
N TRP A 9 6.73 -4.87 1.04
CA TRP A 9 5.61 -3.98 1.32
C TRP A 9 4.30 -4.62 0.86
N ARG A 10 3.20 -4.31 1.54
CA ARG A 10 1.86 -4.77 1.20
C ARG A 10 0.84 -3.66 1.45
N ILE A 11 -0.36 -3.82 0.88
CA ILE A 11 -1.49 -2.95 1.15
C ILE A 11 -2.31 -3.57 2.30
N LYS A 12 -2.77 -2.71 3.22
CA LYS A 12 -3.72 -3.08 4.27
C LYS A 12 -4.93 -2.15 4.21
N VAL A 13 -6.12 -2.71 4.40
CA VAL A 13 -7.35 -1.93 4.54
C VAL A 13 -7.40 -1.39 5.95
N MET A 14 -7.67 -0.09 6.09
CA MET A 14 -7.87 0.56 7.38
C MET A 14 -9.28 0.31 7.90
N ASP A 15 -9.47 0.51 9.21
CA ASP A 15 -10.75 0.28 9.87
C ASP A 15 -11.90 1.01 9.17
N GLY A 16 -13.03 0.30 9.03
CA GLY A 16 -14.22 0.80 8.35
C GLY A 16 -14.21 0.72 6.82
N ASN A 17 -13.19 0.08 6.21
CA ASN A 17 -13.10 -0.09 4.74
C ASN A 17 -13.17 1.24 3.96
N THR A 18 -12.62 2.32 4.51
CA THR A 18 -12.68 3.67 3.90
C THR A 18 -11.36 4.11 3.26
N ALA A 19 -10.24 3.50 3.67
CA ALA A 19 -8.92 3.87 3.22
C ALA A 19 -7.98 2.66 3.23
N ILE A 20 -6.83 2.84 2.60
CA ILE A 20 -5.73 1.87 2.65
C ILE A 20 -4.47 2.52 3.21
N CYS A 21 -3.66 1.72 3.88
CA CYS A 21 -2.28 2.06 4.23
C CYS A 21 -1.31 1.06 3.58
N VAL A 22 -0.01 1.36 3.65
CA VAL A 22 1.03 0.41 3.31
C VAL A 22 1.72 -0.08 4.57
N GLU A 23 1.97 -1.38 4.62
CA GLU A 23 2.81 -2.01 5.61
C GLU A 23 4.08 -2.53 4.96
N GLY A 24 5.13 -2.72 5.74
CA GLY A 24 6.37 -3.32 5.26
C GLY A 24 7.46 -3.25 6.32
N LYS A 25 8.71 -3.41 5.88
CA LYS A 25 9.89 -3.27 6.73
C LYS A 25 10.60 -1.97 6.42
N ARG A 26 10.84 -1.13 7.44
CA ARG A 26 11.54 0.14 7.29
C ARG A 26 13.05 -0.07 7.23
N LYS A 27 13.62 0.21 6.06
CA LYS A 27 15.06 0.03 5.83
C LYS A 27 15.93 0.90 6.73
N ASP A 28 15.48 2.11 7.05
CA ASP A 28 16.20 3.05 7.91
C ASP A 28 16.15 2.69 9.40
N LEU A 29 15.26 1.77 9.79
CA LEU A 29 15.08 1.30 11.16
C LEU A 29 15.40 -0.20 11.29
N LYS A 30 16.44 -0.66 10.60
CA LYS A 30 16.89 -2.07 10.64
C LYS A 30 15.77 -3.07 10.33
N ASP A 31 15.01 -2.78 9.29
CA ASP A 31 13.91 -3.61 8.79
C ASP A 31 12.78 -3.85 9.81
N LEU A 32 12.58 -2.89 10.73
CA LEU A 32 11.49 -2.91 11.69
C LEU A 32 10.13 -3.00 10.95
N PRO A 33 9.22 -3.90 11.37
CA PRO A 33 7.85 -3.91 10.90
C PRO A 33 7.18 -2.55 11.12
N TRP A 34 6.52 -2.04 10.08
CA TRP A 34 5.96 -0.71 10.08
C TRP A 34 4.64 -0.67 9.31
N HIS A 35 3.74 0.22 9.74
CA HIS A 35 2.54 0.58 9.01
C HIS A 35 2.50 2.10 8.81
N SER A 36 2.01 2.54 7.65
CA SER A 36 1.83 3.96 7.35
C SER A 36 0.44 4.46 7.80
N ASN A 37 0.26 5.78 7.75
CA ASN A 37 -1.07 6.39 7.69
C ASN A 37 -1.73 6.13 6.33
N ALA A 38 -3.00 6.56 6.18
CA ALA A 38 -3.76 6.46 4.93
C ALA A 38 -2.99 7.00 3.72
N ILE A 39 -2.93 6.24 2.64
CA ILE A 39 -2.39 6.69 1.35
C ILE A 39 -3.40 7.63 0.69
N VAL A 40 -2.96 8.84 0.35
CA VAL A 40 -3.83 9.89 -0.25
C VAL A 40 -3.41 10.27 -1.67
N GLU A 41 -2.14 10.05 -2.02
CA GLU A 41 -1.58 10.53 -3.29
C GLU A 41 -0.46 9.60 -3.79
N ARG A 42 -0.36 9.51 -5.11
CA ARG A 42 0.73 8.86 -5.84
C ARG A 42 1.71 9.94 -6.33
N VAL A 43 2.93 9.93 -5.81
CA VAL A 43 4.03 10.80 -6.27
C VAL A 43 4.68 10.19 -7.52
N ALA A 44 4.96 8.89 -7.48
CA ALA A 44 5.43 8.08 -8.61
C ALA A 44 4.86 6.66 -8.49
N HIS A 45 5.16 5.78 -9.46
CA HIS A 45 4.61 4.42 -9.42
C HIS A 45 5.00 3.67 -8.13
N ASN A 46 6.22 3.85 -7.64
CA ASN A 46 6.71 3.26 -6.40
C ASN A 46 6.81 4.27 -5.25
N GLN A 47 6.16 5.44 -5.35
CA GLN A 47 6.20 6.47 -4.31
C GLN A 47 4.80 6.99 -3.99
N VAL A 48 4.43 6.91 -2.72
CA VAL A 48 3.11 7.32 -2.23
C VAL A 48 3.24 8.28 -1.06
N ARG A 49 2.29 9.20 -0.94
CA ARG A 49 2.19 10.17 0.16
C ARG A 49 1.01 9.81 1.06
N THR A 50 1.24 9.89 2.36
CA THR A 50 0.21 9.67 3.39
C THR A 50 -0.53 10.94 3.76
N SER A 51 -1.67 10.81 4.43
CA SER A 51 -2.44 11.94 4.99
C SER A 51 -1.63 12.82 5.95
N SER A 52 -0.62 12.28 6.64
CA SER A 52 0.33 13.05 7.46
C SER A 52 1.46 13.73 6.66
N GLY A 53 1.45 13.64 5.34
CA GLY A 53 2.46 14.25 4.46
C GLY A 53 3.78 13.47 4.36
N SER A 54 3.87 12.26 4.93
CA SER A 54 5.05 11.40 4.79
C SER A 54 5.08 10.75 3.41
N ILE A 55 6.26 10.65 2.80
CA ILE A 55 6.45 10.02 1.49
C ILE A 55 7.18 8.69 1.68
N TYR A 56 6.60 7.63 1.14
CA TYR A 56 7.13 6.27 1.20
C TYR A 56 7.58 5.83 -0.19
N LEU A 57 8.82 5.35 -0.28
CA LEU A 57 9.38 4.63 -1.42
C LEU A 57 9.18 3.14 -1.20
N LEU A 58 8.47 2.49 -2.12
CA LEU A 58 8.13 1.08 -2.09
C LEU A 58 9.17 0.29 -2.88
N GLN A 59 10.07 -0.39 -2.17
CA GLN A 59 11.18 -1.12 -2.78
C GLN A 59 10.81 -2.58 -3.03
N GLY A 60 10.97 -3.02 -4.29
CA GLY A 60 10.63 -4.35 -4.74
C GLY A 60 9.14 -4.52 -5.05
N ASN A 61 8.75 -5.75 -5.33
CA ASN A 61 7.35 -6.08 -5.62
C ASN A 61 6.53 -6.17 -4.33
N ILE A 62 5.22 -6.00 -4.47
CA ILE A 62 4.27 -6.20 -3.37
C ILE A 62 4.38 -7.63 -2.81
N ASP A 63 4.22 -7.79 -1.50
CA ASP A 63 4.11 -9.10 -0.84
C ASP A 63 2.76 -9.76 -1.15
N SER A 64 2.66 -10.25 -2.38
CA SER A 64 1.50 -10.94 -2.93
C SER A 64 1.20 -12.25 -2.19
N ALA A 65 2.19 -12.88 -1.56
CA ALA A 65 2.00 -14.13 -0.83
C ALA A 65 1.21 -13.88 0.45
N SER A 66 1.63 -12.89 1.25
CA SER A 66 0.93 -12.51 2.48
C SER A 66 -0.47 -11.96 2.18
N MET A 67 -0.62 -11.09 1.17
CA MET A 67 -1.94 -10.56 0.80
C MET A 67 -2.93 -11.65 0.35
N ARG A 68 -2.47 -12.66 -0.41
CA ARG A 68 -3.34 -13.79 -0.77
C ARG A 68 -3.78 -14.60 0.44
N LYS A 69 -2.88 -14.83 1.40
CA LYS A 69 -3.21 -15.52 2.67
C LYS A 69 -4.23 -14.73 3.49
N GLU A 70 -4.19 -13.41 3.42
CA GLU A 70 -5.16 -12.50 4.06
C GLU A 70 -6.48 -12.36 3.28
N GLY A 71 -6.65 -13.09 2.17
CA GLY A 71 -7.91 -13.12 1.41
C GLY A 71 -8.08 -11.97 0.41
N PHE A 72 -7.01 -11.27 0.04
CA PHE A 72 -7.09 -10.28 -1.04
C PHE A 72 -7.26 -10.97 -2.42
N PRO A 73 -8.18 -10.49 -3.28
CA PRO A 73 -8.35 -11.02 -4.61
C PRO A 73 -7.08 -10.90 -5.46
N TYR A 74 -6.73 -11.96 -6.19
CA TYR A 74 -5.55 -11.95 -7.07
C TYR A 74 -5.56 -10.79 -8.08
N ARG A 75 -6.73 -10.47 -8.64
CA ARG A 75 -6.90 -9.35 -9.58
C ARG A 75 -6.54 -8.00 -8.94
N PHE A 76 -6.92 -7.80 -7.67
CA PHE A 76 -6.55 -6.61 -6.91
C PHE A 76 -5.03 -6.54 -6.73
N ILE A 77 -4.41 -7.59 -6.18
CA ILE A 77 -2.96 -7.65 -5.92
C ILE A 77 -2.16 -7.38 -7.20
N LYS A 78 -2.57 -8.00 -8.32
CA LYS A 78 -1.86 -7.88 -9.61
C LYS A 78 -1.77 -6.42 -10.09
N ARG A 79 -2.79 -5.61 -9.84
CA ARG A 79 -2.82 -4.17 -10.19
C ARG A 79 -1.73 -3.36 -9.46
N PHE A 80 -1.20 -3.88 -8.35
CA PHE A 80 -0.20 -3.22 -7.50
C PHE A 80 1.18 -3.89 -7.50
N THR A 81 1.41 -4.90 -8.36
CA THR A 81 2.65 -5.72 -8.35
C THR A 81 3.93 -4.87 -8.31
N TYR A 82 3.95 -3.78 -9.10
CA TYR A 82 5.09 -2.87 -9.23
C TYR A 82 4.85 -1.50 -8.57
N GLY A 83 3.86 -1.40 -7.68
CA GLY A 83 3.43 -0.15 -7.06
C GLY A 83 2.10 0.38 -7.59
N PHE A 84 1.85 1.67 -7.41
CA PHE A 84 0.58 2.35 -7.66
C PHE A 84 0.51 2.89 -9.11
N SER A 85 -0.45 2.38 -9.87
CA SER A 85 -0.76 2.93 -11.21
C SER A 85 -1.44 4.30 -11.10
N LYS A 86 -1.62 5.03 -12.21
CA LYS A 86 -2.38 6.30 -12.19
C LYS A 86 -3.85 6.11 -11.76
N ARG A 87 -4.42 4.92 -12.00
CA ARG A 87 -5.81 4.55 -11.69
C ARG A 87 -5.96 3.87 -10.33
N TRP A 88 -4.93 3.90 -9.48
CA TRP A 88 -4.93 3.16 -8.21
C TRP A 88 -6.13 3.49 -7.32
N LYS A 89 -6.59 4.76 -7.32
CA LYS A 89 -7.75 5.18 -6.52
C LYS A 89 -9.03 4.45 -6.95
N GLU A 90 -9.27 4.34 -8.26
CA GLU A 90 -10.42 3.59 -8.80
C GLU A 90 -10.36 2.12 -8.37
N TYR A 91 -9.17 1.51 -8.41
CA TYR A 91 -8.98 0.11 -8.01
C TYR A 91 -9.18 -0.13 -6.52
N VAL A 92 -8.81 0.85 -5.69
CA VAL A 92 -9.04 0.80 -4.25
C VAL A 92 -10.52 1.01 -3.94
N GLU A 93 -11.17 2.00 -4.56
CA GLU A 93 -12.58 2.27 -4.31
C GLU A 93 -13.45 1.07 -4.70
N GLU A 94 -13.27 0.52 -5.90
CA GLU A 94 -13.95 -0.71 -6.36
C GLU A 94 -13.80 -1.85 -5.34
N PHE A 95 -12.58 -2.07 -4.85
CA PHE A 95 -12.30 -3.11 -3.87
C PHE A 95 -12.93 -2.84 -2.48
N LEU A 96 -12.94 -1.59 -2.02
CA LEU A 96 -13.51 -1.20 -0.74
C LEU A 96 -15.04 -1.19 -0.77
N GLU A 97 -15.65 -0.85 -1.90
CA GLU A 97 -17.10 -0.97 -2.13
C GLU A 97 -17.53 -2.44 -2.08
N GLU A 98 -16.81 -3.34 -2.74
CA GLU A 98 -17.06 -4.79 -2.67
C GLU A 98 -16.99 -5.34 -1.24
N LYS A 99 -16.14 -4.77 -0.38
CA LYS A 99 -16.01 -5.17 1.03
C LYS A 99 -17.08 -4.57 1.96
N ARG A 100 -17.81 -3.55 1.50
CA ARG A 100 -18.90 -2.90 2.27
C ARG A 100 -20.28 -3.50 1.96
N ARG A 101 -20.39 -4.27 0.87
CA ARG A 101 -21.57 -5.05 0.51
C ARG A 101 -21.63 -6.36 1.30
#